data_AF-A0A2E1U7J8-F1
#
_entry.id   AF-A0A2E1U7J8-F1
#
_cell.length_a   1.000
_cell.length_b   1.000
_cell.length_c   1.000
_cell.angle_alpha   90.00
_cell.angle_beta   90.00
_cell.angle_gamma   90.00
#
_symmetry.space_group_name_H-M   'P 1'
#
loop_
_entity.id
_entity.type
_entity.pdbx_description
1 polymer ?
#
loop_
_entity_poly.entity_id
_entity_poly.type
_entity_poly.pdbx_seq_one_letter_code
_entity_poly.pdbx_strand_id
1 'polypeptide(L)'
;MIQRIELGRESGPGVLAVSSDPPRAPMASITTSPMCSSTSGQILMGPKATFGAVGVALFAGLFLGKSFLANQSGPPAEANNALEPASAVDPQLSNTGTEIPVFLDEAQLDLGPHLVGASPSGEIHFTVLGDRPLSLLAASPTCGCLSTDFNGRVDLQPGQRHTIRVEYRPRNFPGTAEESIRLVFAGSPEIITVPVRAFFSRTVEADPPSIDADADLTGAITLRSLDGVPFEILSVNGLLPIFSDSDGASSVTHDLIWDLRAYNKDCLDEFGDSMPRWLVFETTHPSVPFVDVRVRNSECTKLDVPLSPTQEWYLGDHRFILGYIAPGASLDFVLPIRYFPRASRLEPISLVATPDSRFTLEVQKITQQFDQRDITLRIQASDALEPGFYRVPLIVRSAETGDSQTCVALLTVPS
;
A
#
# COMPACT_ATOMS: atom_id res chain seq x y z
N MET A 1 6.29 -23.82 -82.21
CA MET A 1 5.35 -22.84 -82.81
C MET A 1 5.52 -21.56 -82.00
N ILE A 2 6.22 -20.60 -82.60
CA ILE A 2 6.73 -19.37 -81.97
C ILE A 2 5.76 -18.24 -82.36
N GLN A 3 5.16 -17.55 -81.39
CA GLN A 3 4.46 -16.27 -81.59
C GLN A 3 5.09 -15.29 -80.59
N ARG A 4 6.02 -14.45 -81.04
CA ARG A 4 5.88 -13.16 -81.75
C ARG A 4 5.36 -12.06 -80.84
N ILE A 5 6.35 -11.24 -80.46
CA ILE A 5 6.31 -9.97 -79.74
C ILE A 5 5.58 -8.92 -80.58
N GLU A 6 4.70 -8.14 -79.95
CA GLU A 6 4.33 -6.79 -80.40
C GLU A 6 4.61 -5.78 -79.27
N LEU A 7 5.40 -4.77 -79.64
CA LEU A 7 5.74 -3.59 -78.86
C LEU A 7 4.68 -2.52 -79.11
N GLY A 8 4.08 -1.99 -78.04
CA GLY A 8 3.27 -0.78 -78.04
C GLY A 8 3.82 0.19 -77.00
N ARG A 9 4.30 1.33 -77.46
CA ARG A 9 4.94 2.42 -76.71
C ARG A 9 3.98 3.60 -76.68
N GLU A 10 3.52 4.03 -75.50
CA GLU A 10 3.06 5.40 -75.27
C GLU A 10 3.41 5.88 -73.85
N SER A 11 3.62 7.19 -73.78
CA SER A 11 4.40 7.96 -72.82
C SER A 11 3.53 8.82 -71.92
N GLY A 12 3.92 9.01 -70.65
CA GLY A 12 3.44 10.10 -69.79
C GLY A 12 3.95 10.00 -68.35
N PRO A 13 4.51 11.07 -67.75
CA PRO A 13 5.16 11.01 -66.44
C PRO A 13 4.16 11.22 -65.30
N GLY A 14 3.91 10.18 -64.51
CA GLY A 14 3.19 10.27 -63.25
C GLY A 14 4.17 10.50 -62.10
N VAL A 15 4.14 11.70 -61.52
CA VAL A 15 4.83 12.03 -60.27
C VAL A 15 4.18 11.23 -59.14
N LEU A 16 4.87 10.21 -58.62
CA LEU A 16 4.49 9.48 -57.41
C LEU A 16 5.08 10.21 -56.21
N ALA A 17 4.22 10.94 -55.49
CA ALA A 17 4.52 11.41 -54.14
C ALA A 17 4.52 10.19 -53.19
N VAL A 18 5.67 9.89 -52.61
CA VAL A 18 5.82 8.93 -51.51
C VAL A 18 5.35 9.65 -50.25
N SER A 19 4.12 9.38 -49.82
CA SER A 19 3.63 9.73 -48.48
C SER A 19 4.25 8.74 -47.49
N SER A 20 4.99 9.28 -46.53
CA SER A 20 5.65 8.56 -45.44
C SER A 20 4.80 8.57 -44.17
N ASP A 21 3.50 8.26 -44.28
CA ASP A 21 2.66 8.04 -43.10
C ASP A 21 2.53 6.53 -42.86
N PRO A 22 3.03 6.01 -41.72
CA PRO A 22 2.78 4.62 -41.36
C PRO A 22 1.28 4.42 -41.09
N PRO A 23 0.70 3.26 -41.46
CA PRO A 23 -0.70 2.99 -41.20
C PRO A 23 -0.97 2.97 -39.69
N ARG A 24 -1.84 3.88 -39.22
CA ARG A 24 -2.47 3.76 -37.89
C ARG A 24 -3.23 2.44 -37.86
N ALA A 25 -2.72 1.48 -37.09
CA ALA A 25 -3.49 0.30 -36.71
C ALA A 25 -4.75 0.76 -35.95
N PRO A 26 -5.90 0.11 -36.16
CA PRO A 26 -7.09 0.40 -35.36
C PRO A 26 -6.80 0.03 -33.91
N MET A 27 -6.80 1.01 -33.02
CA MET A 27 -6.79 0.79 -31.57
C MET A 27 -8.03 -0.02 -31.20
N ALA A 28 -7.84 -1.23 -30.67
CA ALA A 28 -8.87 -1.89 -29.90
C ALA A 28 -9.16 -1.00 -28.68
N SER A 29 -10.44 -0.64 -28.48
CA SER A 29 -10.89 0.16 -27.35
C SER A 29 -10.74 -0.67 -26.07
N ILE A 30 -9.61 -0.53 -25.38
CA ILE A 30 -9.46 -1.02 -24.02
C ILE A 30 -10.36 -0.14 -23.16
N THR A 31 -11.46 -0.72 -22.68
CA THR A 31 -12.36 -0.02 -21.76
C THR A 31 -11.68 0.05 -20.40
N THR A 32 -10.96 1.14 -20.16
CA THR A 32 -10.46 1.57 -18.86
C THR A 32 -11.65 2.07 -18.03
N SER A 33 -11.82 1.52 -16.83
CA SER A 33 -12.82 2.05 -15.88
C SER A 33 -12.21 3.25 -15.16
N PRO A 34 -12.81 4.46 -15.24
CA PRO A 34 -12.19 5.71 -14.78
C PRO A 34 -12.06 5.87 -13.24
N MET A 35 -12.60 4.93 -12.45
CA MET A 35 -12.84 5.13 -11.00
C MET A 35 -11.68 4.82 -10.06
N CYS A 36 -10.43 4.90 -10.52
CA CYS A 36 -9.28 4.78 -9.63
C CYS A 36 -8.66 6.13 -9.21
N SER A 37 -9.38 7.23 -9.46
CA SER A 37 -9.13 8.55 -8.89
C SER A 37 -10.19 8.94 -7.87
N SER A 38 -9.70 9.59 -6.82
CA SER A 38 -10.50 10.29 -5.84
C SER A 38 -11.24 11.44 -6.54
N THR A 39 -12.51 11.25 -6.86
CA THR A 39 -13.43 12.39 -6.91
C THR A 39 -13.99 12.52 -5.50
N SER A 40 -13.55 13.52 -4.74
CA SER A 40 -14.30 13.97 -3.57
C SER A 40 -15.64 14.53 -4.05
N GLY A 41 -16.63 13.65 -4.20
CA GLY A 41 -17.99 14.01 -4.57
C GLY A 41 -18.59 14.89 -3.49
N GLN A 42 -19.00 16.11 -3.86
CA GLN A 42 -19.85 16.95 -3.03
C GLN A 42 -21.10 16.17 -2.61
N ILE A 43 -21.31 16.09 -1.29
CA ILE A 43 -22.47 15.47 -0.68
C ILE A 43 -23.72 16.30 -1.02
N LEU A 44 -24.51 15.84 -2.00
CA LEU A 44 -25.89 16.26 -2.14
C LEU A 44 -26.73 15.49 -1.10
N MET A 45 -26.97 16.14 0.04
CA MET A 45 -27.94 15.65 1.03
C MET A 45 -29.36 15.73 0.45
N GLY A 46 -29.93 14.59 0.08
CA GLY A 46 -31.38 14.43 -0.14
C GLY A 46 -32.16 14.46 1.18
N PRO A 47 -33.46 14.80 1.15
CA PRO A 47 -34.24 15.08 2.36
C PRO A 47 -34.55 13.80 3.15
N LYS A 48 -34.39 13.90 4.48
CA LYS A 48 -34.73 12.86 5.46
C LYS A 48 -36.22 12.49 5.39
N ALA A 49 -36.50 11.20 5.19
CA ALA A 49 -37.82 10.64 5.41
C ALA A 49 -38.12 10.53 6.91
N THR A 50 -39.25 11.08 7.32
CA THR A 50 -39.79 11.05 8.67
C THR A 50 -40.34 9.67 8.99
N PHE A 51 -39.78 8.96 9.97
CA PHE A 51 -40.43 7.79 10.57
C PHE A 51 -40.96 8.15 11.96
N GLY A 52 -42.24 7.85 12.16
CA GLY A 52 -43.01 8.16 13.36
C GLY A 52 -42.57 7.38 14.59
N ALA A 53 -42.61 8.08 15.72
CA ALA A 53 -42.24 7.61 17.04
C ALA A 53 -43.26 6.60 17.62
N VAL A 54 -42.75 5.55 18.26
CA VAL A 54 -43.46 4.81 19.32
C VAL A 54 -42.79 5.19 20.63
N GLY A 55 -43.58 5.74 21.54
CA GLY A 55 -43.12 6.33 22.80
C GLY A 55 -42.72 5.30 23.85
N VAL A 56 -41.69 5.65 24.61
CA VAL A 56 -41.41 5.08 25.93
C VAL A 56 -41.24 6.24 26.90
N ALA A 57 -42.09 6.26 27.92
CA ALA A 57 -42.10 7.23 28.99
C ALA A 57 -40.92 6.99 29.94
N LEU A 58 -40.24 8.07 30.37
CA LEU A 58 -39.28 8.04 31.46
C LEU A 58 -39.56 9.17 32.45
N PHE A 59 -39.50 8.77 33.72
CA PHE A 59 -39.83 9.53 34.93
C PHE A 59 -38.94 10.78 35.10
N ALA A 60 -39.58 11.87 35.55
CA ALA A 60 -38.94 13.11 35.98
C ALA A 60 -38.43 13.00 37.43
N GLY A 61 -37.21 13.50 37.67
CA GLY A 61 -36.65 13.74 38.99
C GLY A 61 -35.85 15.04 38.98
N LEU A 62 -36.41 16.07 39.61
CA LEU A 62 -35.85 17.40 39.83
C LEU A 62 -34.51 17.36 40.57
N PHE A 63 -33.56 18.21 40.18
CA PHE A 63 -32.71 18.95 41.14
C PHE A 63 -32.38 20.36 40.60
N LEU A 64 -32.70 21.35 41.43
CA LEU A 64 -32.43 22.79 41.30
C LEU A 64 -31.12 23.15 42.04
N GLY A 65 -30.39 24.16 41.55
CA GLY A 65 -29.39 24.89 42.34
C GLY A 65 -28.25 25.47 41.48
N LYS A 66 -28.44 26.67 40.91
CA LYS A 66 -27.93 27.98 41.38
C LYS A 66 -26.41 28.18 41.27
N SER A 67 -26.08 28.99 40.25
CA SER A 67 -25.08 30.06 40.10
C SER A 67 -24.18 30.37 41.31
N PHE A 68 -22.92 30.78 41.07
CA PHE A 68 -22.35 32.06 41.55
C PHE A 68 -20.95 32.35 40.94
N LEU A 69 -20.85 33.58 40.39
CA LEU A 69 -19.73 34.52 40.23
C LEU A 69 -18.42 34.20 39.46
N ALA A 70 -18.22 35.06 38.46
CA ALA A 70 -16.94 35.47 37.88
C ALA A 70 -16.12 36.33 38.85
N ASN A 71 -14.78 36.26 38.76
CA ASN A 71 -13.95 37.43 39.07
C ASN A 71 -12.58 37.42 38.35
N GLN A 72 -12.46 38.37 37.42
CA GLN A 72 -11.36 39.27 37.08
C GLN A 72 -9.87 38.86 37.13
N SER A 73 -9.25 39.19 36.00
CA SER A 73 -7.85 39.33 35.61
C SER A 73 -7.09 40.50 36.27
N GLY A 74 -5.77 40.35 36.42
CA GLY A 74 -4.81 41.47 36.53
C GLY A 74 -3.44 41.08 37.12
N PRO A 75 -2.30 41.34 36.44
CA PRO A 75 -0.94 40.91 36.82
C PRO A 75 -0.20 41.97 37.68
N PRO A 76 1.03 41.67 38.18
CA PRO A 76 2.19 42.32 37.55
C PRO A 76 3.55 41.55 37.59
N ALA A 77 4.36 41.85 36.56
CA ALA A 77 5.77 42.27 36.55
C ALA A 77 6.93 41.35 36.98
N GLU A 78 7.91 41.34 36.07
CA GLU A 78 9.30 40.88 36.11
C GLU A 78 10.16 41.52 37.22
N ALA A 79 11.12 40.75 37.73
CA ALA A 79 12.44 41.27 38.09
C ALA A 79 13.51 40.15 38.05
N ASN A 80 14.48 40.33 37.16
CA ASN A 80 15.73 39.60 37.06
C ASN A 80 16.55 39.73 38.35
N ASN A 81 17.22 38.66 38.78
CA ASN A 81 18.51 38.78 39.48
C ASN A 81 19.37 37.52 39.32
N ALA A 82 20.49 37.75 38.62
CA ALA A 82 21.86 37.32 38.87
C ALA A 82 22.15 35.90 39.39
N LEU A 83 22.89 35.18 38.55
CA LEU A 83 23.72 34.02 38.83
C LEU A 83 24.76 34.30 39.93
N GLU A 84 24.79 33.44 40.95
CA GLU A 84 25.96 33.14 41.78
C GLU A 84 26.14 31.61 41.85
N PRO A 85 27.38 31.07 41.77
CA PRO A 85 27.60 29.64 41.66
C PRO A 85 27.64 29.01 43.05
N ALA A 86 26.56 28.34 43.44
CA ALA A 86 26.56 27.47 44.61
C ALA A 86 27.15 26.10 44.24
N SER A 87 28.25 25.78 44.92
CA SER A 87 28.95 24.50 44.87
C SER A 87 28.04 23.31 45.17
N ALA A 88 28.26 22.24 44.42
CA ALA A 88 28.13 20.84 44.81
C ALA A 88 26.88 20.46 45.60
N VAL A 89 25.78 20.24 44.88
CA VAL A 89 24.75 19.28 45.29
C VAL A 89 25.04 17.97 44.56
N ASP A 90 25.29 16.95 45.37
CA ASP A 90 25.57 15.56 45.06
C ASP A 90 24.52 14.95 44.10
N PRO A 91 24.87 14.44 42.91
CA PRO A 91 23.97 13.64 42.11
C PRO A 91 24.16 12.15 42.42
N GLN A 92 24.10 11.76 43.69
CA GLN A 92 23.76 10.38 44.05
C GLN A 92 22.24 10.22 44.06
N LEU A 93 21.61 10.44 42.92
CA LEU A 93 20.41 9.69 42.55
C LEU A 93 20.90 8.47 41.77
N SER A 94 21.39 7.51 42.55
CA SER A 94 21.52 6.12 42.10
C SER A 94 20.12 5.63 41.76
N ASN A 95 19.72 5.82 40.50
CA ASN A 95 18.74 4.95 39.88
C ASN A 95 19.32 3.54 39.95
N THR A 96 19.02 2.80 41.02
CA THR A 96 18.99 1.34 40.99
C THR A 96 17.82 0.90 40.10
N GLY A 97 17.86 1.31 38.84
CA GLY A 97 17.15 0.62 37.77
C GLY A 97 17.78 -0.75 37.73
N THR A 98 17.02 -1.74 38.19
CA THR A 98 17.45 -3.13 38.13
C THR A 98 17.44 -3.50 36.65
N GLU A 99 18.60 -3.43 36.02
CA GLU A 99 18.84 -3.91 34.65
C GLU A 99 18.24 -5.31 34.51
N ILE A 100 17.52 -5.56 33.42
CA ILE A 100 16.88 -6.85 33.22
C ILE A 100 17.97 -7.92 33.07
N PRO A 101 17.98 -8.99 33.89
CA PRO A 101 19.03 -10.01 33.83
C PRO A 101 18.73 -11.00 32.69
N VAL A 102 18.70 -10.49 31.46
CA VAL A 102 18.44 -11.25 30.23
C VAL A 102 19.56 -10.96 29.25
N PHE A 103 20.15 -12.02 28.71
CA PHE A 103 21.12 -11.97 27.63
C PHE A 103 20.42 -12.32 26.31
N LEU A 104 20.46 -11.43 25.33
CA LEU A 104 20.07 -11.73 23.96
C LEU A 104 21.25 -12.39 23.25
N ASP A 105 21.02 -13.52 22.59
CA ASP A 105 22.05 -14.17 21.77
C ASP A 105 22.45 -13.26 20.59
N GLU A 106 21.45 -12.64 19.96
CA GLU A 106 21.62 -11.64 18.91
C GLU A 106 21.00 -10.30 19.32
N ALA A 107 21.74 -9.20 19.12
CA ALA A 107 21.22 -7.85 19.38
C ALA A 107 20.12 -7.42 18.40
N GLN A 108 19.99 -8.11 17.26
CA GLN A 108 18.96 -7.89 16.24
C GLN A 108 18.64 -9.19 15.52
N LEU A 109 17.41 -9.32 15.02
CA LEU A 109 17.01 -10.38 14.10
C LEU A 109 17.12 -9.86 12.66
N ASP A 110 18.10 -10.35 11.90
CA ASP A 110 18.21 -10.06 10.47
C ASP A 110 17.62 -11.21 9.65
N LEU A 111 16.54 -10.93 8.93
CA LEU A 111 15.88 -11.89 8.05
C LEU A 111 16.56 -11.95 6.67
N GLY A 112 17.43 -11.00 6.34
CA GLY A 112 18.14 -10.95 5.06
C GLY A 112 17.28 -10.48 3.87
N PRO A 113 17.75 -10.73 2.64
CA PRO A 113 17.07 -10.33 1.40
C PRO A 113 15.95 -11.32 1.02
N HIS A 114 14.82 -10.78 0.58
CA HIS A 114 13.63 -11.51 0.16
C HIS A 114 13.03 -10.89 -1.10
N LEU A 115 12.23 -11.68 -1.82
CA LEU A 115 11.36 -11.14 -2.86
C LEU A 115 10.16 -10.44 -2.23
N VAL A 116 9.70 -9.38 -2.89
CA VAL A 116 8.38 -8.77 -2.59
C VAL A 116 7.31 -9.86 -2.58
N GLY A 117 6.44 -9.84 -1.57
CA GLY A 117 5.39 -10.83 -1.34
C GLY A 117 5.81 -12.03 -0.46
N ALA A 118 7.09 -12.20 -0.14
CA ALA A 118 7.53 -13.27 0.77
C ALA A 118 7.15 -12.99 2.24
N SER A 119 6.94 -14.07 3.01
CA SER A 119 6.75 -14.05 4.47
C SER A 119 7.96 -14.64 5.21
N PRO A 120 9.11 -13.95 5.27
CA PRO A 120 10.27 -14.51 5.97
C PRO A 120 10.01 -14.63 7.48
N SER A 121 10.59 -15.64 8.11
CA SER A 121 10.52 -15.85 9.55
C SER A 121 11.89 -16.13 10.15
N GLY A 122 12.07 -15.78 11.42
CA GLY A 122 13.27 -16.07 12.18
C GLY A 122 12.95 -16.25 13.66
N GLU A 123 13.98 -16.41 14.48
CA GLU A 123 13.85 -16.68 15.90
C GLU A 123 14.70 -15.70 16.70
N ILE A 124 14.14 -15.19 17.79
CA ILE A 124 14.89 -14.42 18.80
C ILE A 124 15.21 -15.38 19.94
N HIS A 125 16.49 -15.50 20.28
CA HIS A 125 16.93 -16.30 21.41
C HIS A 125 17.43 -15.42 22.56
N PHE A 126 17.07 -15.79 23.79
CA PHE A 126 17.59 -15.13 24.97
C PHE A 126 17.68 -16.07 26.17
N THR A 127 18.55 -15.72 27.11
CA THR A 127 18.84 -16.51 28.31
C THR A 127 18.66 -15.65 29.57
N VAL A 128 18.00 -16.20 30.60
CA VAL A 128 17.88 -15.52 31.91
C VAL A 128 19.19 -15.69 32.69
N LEU A 129 19.86 -14.60 33.01
CA LEU A 129 21.13 -14.58 33.76
C LEU A 129 20.95 -14.45 35.28
N GLY A 130 19.74 -14.15 35.75
CA GLY A 130 19.45 -13.94 37.16
C GLY A 130 19.42 -15.23 37.98
N ASP A 131 19.41 -15.09 39.31
CA ASP A 131 19.30 -16.18 40.30
C ASP A 131 17.86 -16.50 40.70
N ARG A 132 16.90 -15.71 40.22
CA ARG A 132 15.46 -15.86 40.47
C ARG A 132 14.70 -16.09 39.17
N PRO A 133 13.58 -16.84 39.22
CA PRO A 133 12.69 -16.95 38.08
C PRO A 133 12.22 -15.59 37.58
N LEU A 134 12.14 -15.44 36.26
CA LEU A 134 11.72 -14.22 35.58
C LEU A 134 10.53 -14.54 34.68
N SER A 135 9.48 -13.71 34.71
CA SER A 135 8.30 -13.92 33.87
C SER A 135 8.34 -12.99 32.66
N LEU A 136 8.32 -13.54 31.46
CA LEU A 136 8.03 -12.79 30.23
C LEU A 136 6.52 -12.57 30.16
N LEU A 137 6.09 -11.31 30.21
CA LEU A 137 4.68 -10.89 30.20
C LEU A 137 4.15 -10.63 28.79
N ALA A 138 4.99 -10.07 27.92
CA ALA A 138 4.64 -9.75 26.54
C ALA A 138 5.85 -9.84 25.62
N ALA A 139 5.62 -10.33 24.40
CA ALA A 139 6.52 -10.19 23.26
C ALA A 139 5.71 -9.66 22.07
N SER A 140 5.65 -8.34 21.93
CA SER A 140 4.77 -7.68 20.97
C SER A 140 5.53 -6.90 19.90
N PRO A 141 5.09 -6.95 18.63
CA PRO A 141 5.69 -6.15 17.57
C PRO A 141 5.34 -4.66 17.70
N THR A 142 6.20 -3.78 17.17
CA THR A 142 5.92 -2.35 17.05
C THR A 142 5.04 -1.98 15.85
N CYS A 143 4.92 -2.87 14.89
CA CYS A 143 4.16 -2.70 13.65
C CYS A 143 3.32 -3.95 13.38
N GLY A 144 2.11 -3.77 12.84
CA GLY A 144 1.28 -4.87 12.33
C GLY A 144 1.86 -5.62 11.12
N CYS A 145 3.11 -5.38 10.74
CA CYS A 145 3.82 -6.12 9.70
C CYS A 145 4.64 -7.29 10.26
N LEU A 146 4.75 -7.41 11.58
CA LEU A 146 5.35 -8.55 12.27
C LEU A 146 4.28 -9.30 13.07
N SER A 147 4.52 -10.59 13.27
CA SER A 147 3.80 -11.42 14.24
C SER A 147 4.77 -12.29 15.04
N THR A 148 4.38 -12.63 16.26
CA THR A 148 5.12 -13.55 17.14
C THR A 148 4.27 -14.77 17.45
N ASP A 149 4.89 -15.89 17.80
CA ASP A 149 4.21 -17.08 18.32
C ASP A 149 3.90 -17.01 19.83
N PHE A 150 4.27 -15.91 20.47
CA PHE A 150 4.08 -15.68 21.90
C PHE A 150 2.60 -15.49 22.24
N ASN A 151 2.04 -16.39 23.06
CA ASN A 151 0.60 -16.47 23.34
C ASN A 151 0.21 -16.27 24.80
N GLY A 152 1.03 -15.56 25.59
CA GLY A 152 0.73 -15.23 26.98
C GLY A 152 1.95 -15.36 27.88
N ARG A 153 1.77 -15.23 29.18
CA ARG A 153 2.89 -15.22 30.14
C ARG A 153 3.68 -16.53 30.14
N VAL A 154 5.01 -16.42 30.15
CA VAL A 154 5.93 -17.54 30.33
C VAL A 154 6.82 -17.28 31.54
N ASP A 155 6.89 -18.24 32.46
CA ASP A 155 7.80 -18.20 33.61
C ASP A 155 9.10 -18.93 33.25
N LEU A 156 10.22 -18.23 33.37
CA LEU A 156 11.55 -18.69 32.97
C LEU A 156 12.43 -18.90 34.20
N GLN A 157 13.11 -20.03 34.26
CA GLN A 157 14.06 -20.33 35.34
C GLN A 157 15.43 -19.66 35.10
N PRO A 158 16.22 -19.42 36.16
CA PRO A 158 17.63 -19.08 36.05
C PRO A 158 18.39 -19.97 35.05
N GLY A 159 19.13 -19.37 34.13
CA GLY A 159 19.88 -20.06 33.08
C GLY A 159 19.03 -20.67 31.96
N GLN A 160 17.70 -20.54 32.00
CA GLN A 160 16.83 -21.05 30.94
C GLN A 160 16.95 -20.19 29.70
N ARG A 161 17.22 -20.85 28.57
CA ARG A 161 17.10 -20.26 27.23
C ARG A 161 15.66 -20.34 26.75
N HIS A 162 15.17 -19.27 26.15
CA HIS A 162 13.87 -19.20 25.52
C HIS A 162 13.99 -18.71 24.09
N THR A 163 12.99 -19.05 23.28
CA THR A 163 12.94 -18.74 21.85
C THR A 163 11.57 -18.16 21.52
N ILE A 164 11.56 -17.08 20.75
CA ILE A 164 10.33 -16.48 20.21
C ILE A 164 10.44 -16.50 18.70
N ARG A 165 9.49 -17.14 18.01
CA ARG A 165 9.43 -17.12 16.55
C ARG A 165 8.79 -15.81 16.10
N VAL A 166 9.43 -15.15 15.14
CA VAL A 166 8.97 -13.91 14.51
C VAL A 166 8.72 -14.17 13.04
N GLU A 167 7.55 -13.78 12.54
CA GLU A 167 7.20 -13.85 11.13
C GLU A 167 6.92 -12.46 10.58
N TYR A 168 7.50 -12.17 9.43
CA TYR A 168 7.24 -10.96 8.65
C TYR A 168 6.06 -11.20 7.72
N ARG A 169 5.09 -10.29 7.71
CA ARG A 169 3.94 -10.37 6.81
C ARG A 169 4.31 -9.89 5.40
N PRO A 170 3.78 -10.51 4.34
CA PRO A 170 4.04 -10.10 2.98
C PRO A 170 3.86 -8.61 2.78
N ARG A 171 4.80 -8.02 2.06
CA ARG A 171 4.68 -6.65 1.56
C ARG A 171 4.79 -6.62 0.06
N ASN A 172 4.07 -5.67 -0.54
CA ASN A 172 3.96 -5.51 -1.99
C ASN A 172 4.93 -4.46 -2.56
N PHE A 173 5.80 -3.89 -1.71
CA PHE A 173 6.77 -2.87 -2.12
C PHE A 173 8.21 -3.29 -1.76
N PRO A 174 9.18 -2.99 -2.64
CA PRO A 174 10.59 -3.20 -2.35
C PRO A 174 11.11 -2.17 -1.34
N GLY A 175 12.26 -2.47 -0.74
CA GLY A 175 12.97 -1.61 0.19
C GLY A 175 13.39 -2.32 1.48
N THR A 176 14.17 -1.60 2.27
CA THR A 176 14.54 -2.02 3.63
C THR A 176 13.38 -1.79 4.59
N ALA A 177 13.19 -2.73 5.50
CA ALA A 177 12.32 -2.53 6.64
C ALA A 177 13.03 -2.78 7.94
N GLU A 178 12.76 -1.87 8.86
CA GLU A 178 13.34 -1.85 10.20
C GLU A 178 12.18 -1.72 11.18
N GLU A 179 11.90 -2.81 11.87
CA GLU A 179 10.83 -2.93 12.84
C GLU A 179 11.41 -3.47 14.14
N SER A 180 10.58 -3.70 15.16
CA SER A 180 11.09 -4.28 16.40
C SER A 180 10.06 -5.12 17.15
N ILE A 181 10.56 -6.05 17.96
CA ILE A 181 9.79 -6.78 18.97
C ILE A 181 10.14 -6.21 20.34
N ARG A 182 9.13 -5.91 21.15
CA ARG A 182 9.25 -5.47 22.53
C ARG A 182 9.02 -6.63 23.48
N LEU A 183 10.01 -6.92 24.32
CA LEU A 183 9.93 -7.91 25.38
C LEU A 183 9.70 -7.20 26.72
N VAL A 184 8.63 -7.58 27.42
CA VAL A 184 8.24 -7.01 28.71
C VAL A 184 8.34 -8.08 29.78
N PHE A 185 9.16 -7.83 30.80
CA PHE A 185 9.37 -8.77 31.90
C PHE A 185 8.72 -8.27 33.19
N ALA A 186 8.21 -9.20 34.01
CA ALA A 186 7.57 -8.86 35.27
C ALA A 186 8.58 -8.27 36.26
N GLY A 187 8.17 -7.18 36.93
CA GLY A 187 9.00 -6.54 37.96
C GLY A 187 10.16 -5.70 37.41
N SER A 188 10.26 -5.52 36.09
CA SER A 188 11.20 -4.57 35.50
C SER A 188 10.45 -3.39 34.84
N PRO A 189 10.91 -2.14 35.05
CA PRO A 189 10.42 -0.99 34.30
C PRO A 189 11.00 -0.88 32.89
N GLU A 190 12.05 -1.64 32.58
CA GLU A 190 12.72 -1.60 31.28
C GLU A 190 12.00 -2.50 30.25
N ILE A 191 12.02 -2.09 28.98
CA ILE A 191 11.49 -2.86 27.85
C ILE A 191 12.65 -3.18 26.93
N ILE A 192 12.94 -4.47 26.76
CA ILE A 192 13.96 -4.89 25.80
C ILE A 192 13.36 -4.78 24.40
N THR A 193 13.99 -3.99 23.54
CA THR A 193 13.57 -3.82 22.14
C THR A 193 14.57 -4.52 21.24
N VAL A 194 14.11 -5.54 20.52
CA VAL A 194 14.92 -6.30 19.56
C VAL A 194 14.58 -5.81 18.15
N PRO A 195 15.50 -5.14 17.45
CA PRO A 195 15.30 -4.76 16.05
C PRO A 195 15.15 -5.98 15.16
N VAL A 196 14.26 -5.88 14.18
CA VAL A 196 14.03 -6.87 13.12
C VAL A 196 14.27 -6.18 11.79
N ARG A 197 15.23 -6.68 11.01
CA ARG A 197 15.58 -6.13 9.69
C ARG A 197 15.27 -7.13 8.59
N ALA A 198 14.77 -6.61 7.47
CA ALA A 198 14.55 -7.38 6.25
C ALA A 198 14.70 -6.47 5.03
N PHE A 199 15.18 -7.02 3.91
CA PHE A 199 15.28 -6.29 2.64
C PHE A 199 14.42 -6.96 1.59
N PHE A 200 13.45 -6.24 1.02
CA PHE A 200 12.58 -6.76 -0.04
C PHE A 200 13.03 -6.20 -1.39
N SER A 201 13.25 -7.07 -2.36
CA SER A 201 13.63 -6.69 -3.72
C SER A 201 12.72 -7.34 -4.75
N ARG A 202 12.72 -6.79 -5.96
CA ARG A 202 12.09 -7.42 -7.12
C ARG A 202 13.17 -7.99 -8.00
N THR A 203 12.86 -9.06 -8.72
CA THR A 203 13.79 -9.61 -9.70
C THR A 203 14.00 -8.69 -10.89
N VAL A 204 13.00 -7.85 -11.20
CA VAL A 204 13.12 -6.75 -12.16
C VAL A 204 12.94 -5.43 -11.43
N GLU A 205 13.92 -4.54 -11.55
CA GLU A 205 13.99 -3.24 -10.89
C GLU A 205 13.71 -2.10 -11.88
N ALA A 206 13.07 -1.04 -11.39
CA ALA A 206 12.85 0.19 -12.14
C ALA A 206 13.77 1.31 -11.65
N ASP A 207 14.36 2.05 -12.59
CA ASP A 207 15.21 3.22 -12.34
C ASP A 207 14.70 4.42 -13.17
N PRO A 208 14.16 5.48 -12.56
CA PRO A 208 14.00 5.66 -11.11
C PRO A 208 12.93 4.72 -10.51
N PRO A 209 12.99 4.44 -9.19
CA PRO A 209 12.01 3.57 -8.51
C PRO A 209 10.62 4.22 -8.36
N SER A 210 10.52 5.52 -8.61
CA SER A 210 9.27 6.27 -8.71
C SER A 210 9.42 7.42 -9.69
N ILE A 211 8.32 7.78 -10.36
CA ILE A 211 8.23 8.92 -11.24
C ILE A 211 7.78 10.14 -10.43
N ASP A 212 8.53 11.24 -10.54
CA ASP A 212 8.15 12.55 -10.00
C ASP A 212 7.47 13.37 -11.10
N ALA A 213 6.15 13.23 -11.17
CA ALA A 213 5.30 13.95 -12.11
C ALA A 213 4.91 15.37 -11.63
N ASP A 214 5.44 15.83 -10.49
CA ASP A 214 5.43 17.26 -10.15
C ASP A 214 6.57 18.00 -10.84
N ALA A 215 7.71 17.33 -11.03
CA ALA A 215 8.87 17.89 -11.71
C ALA A 215 8.66 17.95 -13.23
N ASP A 216 8.30 16.81 -13.84
CA ASP A 216 8.11 16.69 -15.29
C ASP A 216 6.94 15.75 -15.63
N LEU A 217 6.17 16.07 -16.67
CA LEU A 217 5.09 15.19 -17.15
C LEU A 217 5.55 14.17 -18.20
N THR A 218 6.84 14.12 -18.51
CA THR A 218 7.43 13.11 -19.38
C THR A 218 8.86 12.84 -18.96
N GLY A 219 9.37 11.63 -19.23
CA GLY A 219 10.75 11.29 -18.94
C GLY A 219 11.09 9.88 -19.38
N ALA A 220 12.27 9.43 -18.95
CA ALA A 220 12.75 8.07 -19.20
C ALA A 220 12.62 7.21 -17.95
N ILE A 221 12.57 5.90 -18.16
CA ILE A 221 12.66 4.89 -17.11
C ILE A 221 13.32 3.63 -17.64
N THR A 222 14.22 3.06 -16.85
CA THR A 222 14.92 1.82 -17.18
C THR A 222 14.35 0.68 -16.34
N LEU A 223 13.99 -0.43 -16.98
CA LEU A 223 13.67 -1.69 -16.31
C LEU A 223 14.83 -2.67 -16.50
N ARG A 224 15.32 -3.26 -15.41
CA ARG A 224 16.49 -4.15 -15.42
C ARG A 224 16.23 -5.44 -14.65
N SER A 225 16.49 -6.58 -15.27
CA SER A 225 16.54 -7.88 -14.60
C SER A 225 17.82 -7.97 -13.75
N LEU A 226 17.64 -8.32 -12.48
CA LEU A 226 18.72 -8.50 -11.51
C LEU A 226 19.21 -9.95 -11.44
N ASP A 227 18.43 -10.91 -11.95
CA ASP A 227 18.82 -12.32 -12.06
C ASP A 227 19.45 -12.68 -13.43
N GLY A 228 19.53 -11.70 -14.34
CA GLY A 228 20.11 -11.86 -15.67
C GLY A 228 19.23 -12.60 -16.67
N VAL A 229 17.97 -12.90 -16.32
CA VAL A 229 17.00 -13.52 -17.24
C VAL A 229 16.46 -12.44 -18.19
N PRO A 230 16.66 -12.58 -19.52
CA PRO A 230 16.07 -11.67 -20.49
C PRO A 230 14.54 -11.76 -20.47
N PHE A 231 13.89 -10.63 -20.68
CA PHE A 231 12.44 -10.50 -20.71
C PHE A 231 12.01 -9.47 -21.75
N GLU A 232 10.73 -9.40 -22.04
CA GLU A 232 10.10 -8.41 -22.92
C GLU A 232 9.12 -7.57 -22.10
N ILE A 233 8.92 -6.32 -22.52
CA ILE A 233 7.83 -5.47 -22.02
C ILE A 233 6.67 -5.58 -22.99
N LEU A 234 5.54 -6.11 -22.52
CA LEU A 234 4.36 -6.33 -23.36
C LEU A 234 3.47 -5.08 -23.40
N SER A 235 3.29 -4.43 -22.26
CA SER A 235 2.43 -3.25 -22.14
C SER A 235 2.83 -2.36 -20.97
N VAL A 236 2.44 -1.08 -21.03
CA VAL A 236 2.44 -0.12 -19.92
C VAL A 236 1.01 0.35 -19.70
N ASN A 237 0.42 -0.02 -18.57
CA ASN A 237 -1.00 0.18 -18.27
C ASN A 237 -1.94 -0.39 -19.36
N GLY A 238 -1.56 -1.49 -20.00
CA GLY A 238 -2.32 -2.11 -21.10
C GLY A 238 -2.10 -1.45 -22.48
N LEU A 239 -1.31 -0.39 -22.57
CA LEU A 239 -0.94 0.25 -23.85
C LEU A 239 0.42 -0.25 -24.34
N LEU A 240 0.68 -0.15 -25.64
CA LEU A 240 1.97 -0.52 -26.19
C LEU A 240 3.09 0.36 -25.59
N PRO A 241 4.23 -0.23 -25.18
CA PRO A 241 5.35 0.52 -24.64
C PRO A 241 6.00 1.43 -25.68
N ILE A 242 6.53 2.56 -25.21
CA ILE A 242 7.36 3.47 -26.02
C ILE A 242 8.81 3.29 -25.55
N PHE A 243 9.63 2.66 -26.37
CA PHE A 243 11.06 2.48 -26.09
C PHE A 243 11.85 3.72 -26.54
N SER A 244 12.92 4.07 -25.81
CA SER A 244 13.75 5.22 -26.19
C SER A 244 14.62 4.91 -27.42
N ASP A 245 15.29 3.75 -27.42
CA ASP A 245 16.36 3.44 -28.38
C ASP A 245 16.37 1.96 -28.83
N SER A 246 15.28 1.22 -28.64
CA SER A 246 15.18 -0.19 -29.06
C SER A 246 13.82 -0.53 -29.69
N ASP A 247 13.74 -1.70 -30.32
CA ASP A 247 12.51 -2.26 -30.87
C ASP A 247 11.69 -3.09 -29.86
N GLY A 248 12.11 -3.10 -28.59
CA GLY A 248 11.46 -3.86 -27.53
C GLY A 248 11.75 -5.36 -27.52
N ALA A 249 12.76 -5.81 -28.27
CA ALA A 249 13.19 -7.21 -28.26
C ALA A 249 13.61 -7.69 -26.86
N SER A 250 13.49 -9.00 -26.62
CA SER A 250 13.87 -9.62 -25.34
C SER A 250 15.30 -9.24 -24.91
N SER A 251 15.41 -8.67 -23.71
CA SER A 251 16.64 -8.10 -23.16
C SER A 251 16.65 -8.17 -21.63
N VAL A 252 17.83 -8.09 -21.02
CA VAL A 252 17.98 -7.93 -19.56
C VAL A 252 17.72 -6.50 -19.08
N THR A 253 17.72 -5.53 -20.00
CA THR A 253 17.48 -4.11 -19.73
C THR A 253 16.61 -3.51 -20.82
N HIS A 254 15.65 -2.68 -20.43
CA HIS A 254 14.75 -1.93 -21.31
C HIS A 254 14.72 -0.46 -20.92
N ASP A 255 14.96 0.43 -21.87
CA ASP A 255 14.81 1.87 -21.68
C ASP A 255 13.52 2.35 -22.34
N LEU A 256 12.64 2.93 -21.54
CA LEU A 256 11.30 3.35 -21.94
C LEU A 256 11.08 4.84 -21.69
N ILE A 257 10.15 5.41 -22.45
CA ILE A 257 9.63 6.76 -22.26
C ILE A 257 8.25 6.68 -21.62
N TRP A 258 8.03 7.49 -20.59
CA TRP A 258 6.70 7.73 -20.03
C TRP A 258 6.21 9.14 -20.39
N ASP A 259 4.91 9.27 -20.62
CA ASP A 259 4.25 10.53 -20.99
C ASP A 259 2.89 10.64 -20.30
N LEU A 260 2.76 11.65 -19.46
CA LEU A 260 1.58 12.00 -18.68
C LEU A 260 1.01 13.37 -19.11
N ARG A 261 1.45 13.94 -20.23
CA ARG A 261 0.99 15.25 -20.72
C ARG A 261 -0.46 15.25 -21.21
N ALA A 262 -1.04 14.07 -21.43
CA ALA A 262 -2.45 13.92 -21.78
C ALA A 262 -3.39 14.34 -20.63
N TYR A 263 -2.92 14.32 -19.37
CA TYR A 263 -3.73 14.66 -18.21
C TYR A 263 -3.75 16.17 -17.96
N ASN A 264 -4.94 16.72 -17.79
CA ASN A 264 -5.17 18.13 -17.51
C ASN A 264 -5.04 18.44 -16.00
N LYS A 265 -5.28 19.70 -15.63
CA LYS A 265 -5.23 20.19 -14.24
C LYS A 265 -6.27 19.55 -13.31
N ASP A 266 -7.35 19.01 -13.87
CA ASP A 266 -8.38 18.28 -13.15
C ASP A 266 -8.02 16.79 -13.06
N CYS A 267 -6.80 16.44 -13.48
CA CYS A 267 -6.19 15.13 -13.43
C CYS A 267 -6.84 14.10 -14.36
N LEU A 268 -7.52 14.58 -15.40
CA LEU A 268 -8.23 13.76 -16.39
C LEU A 268 -7.61 13.92 -17.78
N ASP A 269 -7.61 12.85 -18.57
CA ASP A 269 -7.29 12.89 -19.99
C ASP A 269 -8.52 13.25 -20.86
N GLU A 270 -8.38 13.15 -22.19
CA GLU A 270 -9.45 13.47 -23.14
C GLU A 270 -10.65 12.52 -23.06
N PHE A 271 -10.47 11.32 -22.48
CA PHE A 271 -11.52 10.32 -22.28
C PHE A 271 -12.15 10.42 -20.89
N GLY A 272 -11.65 11.31 -20.04
CA GLY A 272 -12.08 11.42 -18.65
C GLY A 272 -11.45 10.37 -17.73
N ASP A 273 -10.42 9.66 -18.20
CA ASP A 273 -9.65 8.76 -17.37
C ASP A 273 -8.66 9.55 -16.54
N SER A 274 -8.44 9.10 -15.32
CA SER A 274 -7.61 9.85 -14.38
C SER A 274 -6.15 9.45 -14.41
N MET A 275 -5.28 10.41 -14.09
CA MET A 275 -3.84 10.20 -14.02
C MET A 275 -3.51 8.93 -13.21
N PRO A 276 -2.73 8.00 -13.77
CA PRO A 276 -2.46 6.74 -13.12
C PRO A 276 -1.56 6.97 -11.91
N ARG A 277 -1.98 6.44 -10.76
CA ARG A 277 -1.19 6.43 -9.52
C ARG A 277 0.07 5.55 -9.62
N TRP A 278 0.09 4.61 -10.56
CA TRP A 278 1.23 3.77 -10.89
C TRP A 278 1.27 3.53 -12.40
N LEU A 279 2.48 3.51 -12.97
CA LEU A 279 2.69 2.83 -14.24
C LEU A 279 2.91 1.35 -13.95
N VAL A 280 2.15 0.48 -14.61
CA VAL A 280 2.27 -0.97 -14.49
C VAL A 280 2.78 -1.52 -15.80
N PHE A 281 3.98 -2.08 -15.77
CA PHE A 281 4.65 -2.70 -16.88
C PHE A 281 4.38 -4.20 -16.83
N GLU A 282 3.72 -4.71 -17.85
CA GLU A 282 3.55 -6.15 -18.05
C GLU A 282 4.81 -6.72 -18.69
N THR A 283 5.33 -7.83 -18.15
CA THR A 283 6.57 -8.43 -18.63
C THR A 283 6.46 -9.93 -18.85
N THR A 284 7.32 -10.47 -19.72
CA THR A 284 7.47 -11.92 -19.91
C THR A 284 8.40 -12.58 -18.89
N HIS A 285 8.90 -11.83 -17.89
CA HIS A 285 9.79 -12.38 -16.88
C HIS A 285 9.08 -13.44 -16.02
N PRO A 286 9.60 -14.67 -15.88
CA PRO A 286 8.87 -15.79 -15.31
C PRO A 286 8.47 -15.60 -13.84
N SER A 287 9.25 -14.84 -13.07
CA SER A 287 8.95 -14.51 -11.67
C SER A 287 8.32 -13.13 -11.46
N VAL A 288 8.27 -12.27 -12.50
CA VAL A 288 7.84 -10.87 -12.39
C VAL A 288 6.91 -10.52 -13.56
N PRO A 289 5.66 -11.01 -13.54
CA PRO A 289 4.70 -10.67 -14.58
C PRO A 289 4.37 -9.17 -14.62
N PHE A 290 4.65 -8.45 -13.52
CA PHE A 290 4.47 -7.02 -13.42
C PHE A 290 5.63 -6.33 -12.71
N VAL A 291 6.08 -5.23 -13.30
CA VAL A 291 6.80 -4.19 -12.59
C VAL A 291 5.86 -3.02 -12.44
N ASP A 292 5.92 -2.33 -11.31
CA ASP A 292 5.17 -1.10 -11.17
C ASP A 292 5.96 -0.01 -10.53
N VAL A 293 5.64 1.19 -10.94
CA VAL A 293 6.39 2.38 -10.61
C VAL A 293 5.41 3.43 -10.16
N ARG A 294 5.61 3.90 -8.93
CA ARG A 294 4.73 4.92 -8.35
C ARG A 294 4.84 6.20 -9.16
N VAL A 295 3.71 6.77 -9.56
CA VAL A 295 3.64 8.14 -10.06
C VAL A 295 3.33 9.05 -8.88
N ARG A 296 4.17 10.06 -8.67
CA ARG A 296 4.02 11.07 -7.63
C ARG A 296 3.67 12.38 -8.30
N ASN A 297 2.46 12.86 -8.04
CA ASN A 297 2.00 14.16 -8.43
C ASN A 297 1.16 14.67 -7.26
N SER A 298 1.56 15.83 -6.76
CA SER A 298 1.02 16.49 -5.60
C SER A 298 -0.46 16.75 -5.73
N GLU A 299 -1.04 16.88 -6.92
CA GLU A 299 -2.49 17.08 -7.09
C GLU A 299 -3.22 15.80 -7.50
N CYS A 300 -2.69 15.10 -8.50
CA CYS A 300 -3.43 14.05 -9.20
C CYS A 300 -3.28 12.65 -8.63
N THR A 301 -2.18 12.37 -7.94
CA THR A 301 -1.86 11.03 -7.46
C THR A 301 -1.53 11.05 -5.97
N LYS A 302 -2.18 11.93 -5.20
CA LYS A 302 -2.19 11.83 -3.73
C LYS A 302 -2.72 10.44 -3.33
N LEU A 303 -2.03 9.78 -2.40
CA LEU A 303 -2.59 8.59 -1.77
C LEU A 303 -3.77 9.03 -0.91
N ASP A 304 -4.84 8.24 -0.89
CA ASP A 304 -6.01 8.46 -0.04
C ASP A 304 -5.63 8.15 1.42
N VAL A 305 -4.70 8.92 1.98
CA VAL A 305 -4.51 8.99 3.42
C VAL A 305 -5.53 10.01 3.90
N PRO A 306 -6.57 9.59 4.61
CA PRO A 306 -7.60 10.52 5.03
C PRO A 306 -7.00 11.58 5.95
N LEU A 307 -6.91 12.82 5.45
CA LEU A 307 -6.69 13.99 6.28
C LEU A 307 -7.99 14.42 6.97
N SER A 308 -9.11 13.75 6.69
CA SER A 308 -10.37 14.02 7.37
C SER A 308 -10.21 13.74 8.87
N PRO A 309 -10.57 14.69 9.74
CA PRO A 309 -10.51 14.46 11.18
C PRO A 309 -11.49 13.36 11.63
N THR A 310 -12.49 13.03 10.82
CA THR A 310 -13.52 12.04 11.17
C THR A 310 -13.21 10.63 10.69
N GLN A 311 -12.33 10.45 9.71
CA GLN A 311 -12.03 9.11 9.20
C GLN A 311 -11.02 8.42 10.14
N GLU A 312 -11.47 7.33 10.76
CA GLU A 312 -10.70 6.54 11.73
C GLU A 312 -9.96 5.35 11.12
N TRP A 313 -10.11 5.11 9.81
CA TRP A 313 -9.51 3.98 9.09
C TRP A 313 -8.96 4.36 7.72
N TYR A 314 -8.00 3.59 7.21
CA TYR A 314 -7.43 3.77 5.87
C TYR A 314 -7.04 2.42 5.27
N LEU A 315 -6.89 2.37 3.95
CA LEU A 315 -6.45 1.17 3.25
C LEU A 315 -4.94 1.02 3.46
N GLY A 316 -4.52 -0.14 3.97
CA GLY A 316 -3.11 -0.39 4.26
C GLY A 316 -2.24 -0.41 3.00
N ASP A 317 -2.84 -0.81 1.87
CA ASP A 317 -2.27 -0.75 0.54
C ASP A 317 -3.29 -0.13 -0.43
N HIS A 318 -2.79 0.72 -1.32
CA HIS A 318 -3.63 1.38 -2.34
C HIS A 318 -3.60 0.66 -3.69
N ARG A 319 -2.88 -0.46 -3.77
CA ARG A 319 -2.84 -1.33 -4.94
C ARG A 319 -2.45 -2.75 -4.57
N PHE A 320 -3.12 -3.71 -5.20
CA PHE A 320 -2.85 -5.14 -5.09
C PHE A 320 -2.51 -5.70 -6.47
N ILE A 321 -1.44 -6.47 -6.58
CA ILE A 321 -1.11 -7.23 -7.80
C ILE A 321 -1.49 -8.68 -7.51
N LEU A 322 -2.50 -9.22 -8.19
CA LEU A 322 -2.97 -10.59 -7.94
C LEU A 322 -2.49 -11.59 -8.99
N GLY A 323 -1.67 -11.16 -9.96
CA GLY A 323 -1.16 -12.05 -11.00
C GLY A 323 -2.18 -12.29 -12.11
N TYR A 324 -2.35 -13.56 -12.47
CA TYR A 324 -3.18 -14.00 -13.60
C TYR A 324 -4.52 -14.57 -13.13
N ILE A 325 -5.60 -14.19 -13.83
CA ILE A 325 -6.93 -14.79 -13.67
C ILE A 325 -7.46 -15.26 -15.04
N ALA A 326 -7.85 -16.53 -15.14
CA ALA A 326 -8.48 -17.04 -16.35
C ALA A 326 -9.95 -16.54 -16.45
N PRO A 327 -10.54 -16.48 -17.65
CA PRO A 327 -11.97 -16.22 -17.80
C PRO A 327 -12.80 -17.21 -16.95
N GLY A 328 -13.81 -16.70 -16.23
CA GLY A 328 -14.65 -17.49 -15.33
C GLY A 328 -14.00 -17.91 -14.00
N ALA A 329 -12.68 -17.74 -13.84
CA ALA A 329 -11.95 -18.15 -12.64
C ALA A 329 -12.13 -17.16 -11.48
N SER A 330 -11.71 -17.58 -10.30
CA SER A 330 -11.72 -16.77 -9.09
C SER A 330 -10.38 -16.79 -8.36
N LEU A 331 -10.03 -15.67 -7.72
CA LEU A 331 -8.86 -15.54 -6.85
C LEU A 331 -9.30 -14.98 -5.50
N ASP A 332 -8.68 -15.47 -4.43
CA ASP A 332 -8.87 -14.93 -3.09
C ASP A 332 -7.68 -14.02 -2.75
N PHE A 333 -7.96 -12.85 -2.19
CA PHE A 333 -6.93 -11.94 -1.67
C PHE A 333 -7.38 -11.27 -0.38
N VAL A 334 -6.41 -10.72 0.36
CA VAL A 334 -6.66 -10.02 1.62
C VAL A 334 -6.55 -8.52 1.39
N LEU A 335 -7.63 -7.81 1.71
CA LEU A 335 -7.68 -6.36 1.78
C LEU A 335 -7.45 -5.89 3.21
N PRO A 336 -6.25 -5.38 3.54
CA PRO A 336 -5.94 -4.85 4.87
C PRO A 336 -6.55 -3.46 5.08
N ILE A 337 -7.38 -3.33 6.11
CA ILE A 337 -7.91 -2.06 6.58
C ILE A 337 -7.25 -1.71 7.91
N ARG A 338 -6.50 -0.61 7.93
CA ARG A 338 -5.80 -0.14 9.13
C ARG A 338 -6.61 0.92 9.85
N TYR A 339 -6.48 0.98 11.17
CA TYR A 339 -7.11 2.00 11.99
C TYR A 339 -6.06 3.00 12.47
N PHE A 340 -6.43 4.29 12.54
CA PHE A 340 -5.56 5.28 13.16
C PHE A 340 -5.47 5.01 14.67
N PRO A 341 -4.34 5.33 15.33
CA PRO A 341 -4.21 5.15 16.78
C PRO A 341 -5.27 5.91 17.62
N ARG A 342 -5.82 6.99 17.05
CA ARG A 342 -6.90 7.78 17.65
C ARG A 342 -8.29 7.17 17.47
N ALA A 343 -8.42 6.08 16.71
CA ALA A 343 -9.69 5.45 16.43
C ALA A 343 -10.34 5.03 17.75
N SER A 344 -11.48 5.65 18.05
CA SER A 344 -12.23 5.38 19.28
C SER A 344 -13.06 4.10 19.16
N ARG A 345 -13.33 3.68 17.92
CA ARG A 345 -14.09 2.48 17.59
C ARG A 345 -13.64 1.87 16.27
N LEU A 346 -13.86 0.57 16.15
CA LEU A 346 -13.62 -0.15 14.90
C LEU A 346 -14.84 -0.01 14.00
N GLU A 347 -14.88 1.05 13.20
CA GLU A 347 -16.01 1.31 12.32
C GLU A 347 -16.36 0.09 11.45
N PRO A 348 -17.66 -0.23 11.30
CA PRO A 348 -18.10 -1.34 10.47
C PRO A 348 -17.94 -1.00 9.00
N ILE A 349 -17.27 -1.89 8.26
CA ILE A 349 -17.24 -1.84 6.80
C ILE A 349 -18.56 -2.45 6.31
N SER A 350 -19.35 -1.64 5.63
CA SER A 350 -20.71 -2.01 5.19
C SER A 350 -20.75 -2.53 3.77
N LEU A 351 -19.76 -2.19 2.93
CA LEU A 351 -19.68 -2.64 1.55
C LEU A 351 -18.23 -2.73 1.09
N VAL A 352 -17.92 -3.79 0.34
CA VAL A 352 -16.78 -3.82 -0.58
C VAL A 352 -17.34 -4.20 -1.95
N ALA A 353 -17.14 -3.36 -2.95
CA ALA A 353 -17.71 -3.54 -4.29
C ALA A 353 -16.75 -3.11 -5.39
N THR A 354 -17.00 -3.55 -6.61
CA THR A 354 -16.35 -3.04 -7.82
C THR A 354 -17.42 -2.53 -8.77
N PRO A 355 -17.23 -1.35 -9.39
CA PRO A 355 -18.09 -0.88 -10.47
C PRO A 355 -17.79 -1.56 -11.82
N ASP A 356 -16.69 -2.33 -11.91
CA ASP A 356 -16.34 -3.02 -13.16
C ASP A 356 -17.17 -4.29 -13.31
N SER A 357 -18.16 -4.23 -14.22
CA SER A 357 -19.09 -5.34 -14.49
C SER A 357 -18.44 -6.65 -14.96
N ARG A 358 -17.16 -6.61 -15.36
CA ARG A 358 -16.40 -7.80 -15.76
C ARG A 358 -15.95 -8.64 -14.57
N PHE A 359 -16.07 -8.10 -13.35
CA PHE A 359 -15.65 -8.75 -12.12
C PHE A 359 -16.78 -8.72 -11.08
N THR A 360 -16.88 -9.78 -10.30
CA THR A 360 -17.71 -9.82 -9.09
C THR A 360 -16.83 -9.97 -7.87
N LEU A 361 -17.28 -9.40 -6.74
CA LEU A 361 -16.59 -9.47 -5.46
C LEU A 361 -17.49 -10.10 -4.41
N GLU A 362 -16.92 -11.02 -3.64
CA GLU A 362 -17.58 -11.64 -2.50
C GLU A 362 -16.69 -11.56 -1.26
N VAL A 363 -17.24 -11.09 -0.14
CA VAL A 363 -16.54 -11.11 1.15
C VAL A 363 -16.59 -12.53 1.71
N GLN A 364 -15.45 -13.21 1.76
CA GLN A 364 -15.33 -14.57 2.29
C GLN A 364 -15.20 -14.58 3.81
N LYS A 365 -14.35 -13.69 4.34
CA LYS A 365 -14.02 -13.66 5.77
C LYS A 365 -13.58 -12.27 6.20
N ILE A 366 -13.90 -11.91 7.43
CA ILE A 366 -13.35 -10.74 8.11
C ILE A 366 -12.61 -11.22 9.35
N THR A 367 -11.33 -10.87 9.47
CA THR A 367 -10.50 -11.20 10.64
C THR A 367 -10.06 -9.90 11.31
N GLN A 368 -10.41 -9.73 12.58
CA GLN A 368 -9.95 -8.59 13.37
C GLN A 368 -8.57 -8.89 13.95
N GLN A 369 -7.62 -7.99 13.71
CA GLN A 369 -6.31 -7.93 14.36
C GLN A 369 -6.28 -6.74 15.32
N PHE A 370 -5.16 -6.52 16.02
CA PHE A 370 -5.03 -5.46 17.01
C PHE A 370 -5.26 -4.06 16.43
N ASP A 371 -4.55 -3.69 15.36
CA ASP A 371 -4.57 -2.37 14.71
C ASP A 371 -5.16 -2.40 13.29
N GLN A 372 -5.66 -3.56 12.86
CA GLN A 372 -6.03 -3.84 11.48
C GLN A 372 -7.22 -4.79 11.41
N ARG A 373 -8.00 -4.70 10.33
CA ARG A 373 -9.02 -5.66 9.94
C ARG A 373 -8.68 -6.20 8.57
N ASP A 374 -8.54 -7.52 8.47
CA ASP A 374 -8.29 -8.22 7.22
C ASP A 374 -9.62 -8.66 6.63
N ILE A 375 -9.95 -8.15 5.44
CA ILE A 375 -11.10 -8.62 4.67
C ILE A 375 -10.59 -9.55 3.58
N THR A 376 -10.86 -10.85 3.71
CA THR A 376 -10.62 -11.82 2.64
C THR A 376 -11.73 -11.68 1.62
N LEU A 377 -11.35 -11.29 0.40
CA LEU A 377 -12.22 -11.07 -0.74
C LEU A 377 -11.95 -12.14 -1.80
N ARG A 378 -13.02 -12.68 -2.38
CA ARG A 378 -12.96 -13.43 -3.63
C ARG A 378 -13.30 -12.49 -4.78
N ILE A 379 -12.41 -12.37 -5.74
CA ILE A 379 -12.68 -11.74 -7.03
C ILE A 379 -12.92 -12.84 -8.06
N GLN A 380 -14.02 -12.75 -8.80
CA GLN A 380 -14.34 -13.66 -9.88
C GLN A 380 -14.42 -12.91 -11.20
N ALA A 381 -13.71 -13.43 -12.20
CA ALA A 381 -13.74 -12.95 -13.57
C ALA A 381 -15.00 -13.45 -14.30
N SER A 382 -15.58 -12.62 -15.18
CA SER A 382 -16.61 -13.07 -16.11
C SER A 382 -16.07 -14.11 -17.10
N ASP A 383 -16.92 -14.98 -17.63
CA ASP A 383 -16.55 -15.95 -18.67
C ASP A 383 -16.15 -15.27 -20.00
N ALA A 384 -16.64 -14.05 -20.23
CA ALA A 384 -16.38 -13.26 -21.44
C ALA A 384 -15.15 -12.35 -21.31
N LEU A 385 -14.31 -12.58 -20.30
CA LEU A 385 -13.15 -11.72 -20.05
C LEU A 385 -12.10 -11.92 -21.15
N GLU A 386 -11.75 -10.84 -21.85
CA GLU A 386 -10.75 -10.90 -22.92
C GLU A 386 -9.32 -10.93 -22.35
N PRO A 387 -8.33 -11.45 -23.09
CA PRO A 387 -6.92 -11.38 -22.70
C PRO A 387 -6.45 -9.92 -22.57
N GLY A 388 -5.72 -9.61 -21.50
CA GLY A 388 -5.15 -8.28 -21.31
C GLY A 388 -4.95 -7.87 -19.85
N PHE A 389 -4.52 -6.63 -19.68
CA PHE A 389 -4.34 -5.99 -18.39
C PHE A 389 -5.64 -5.34 -17.90
N TYR A 390 -6.00 -5.63 -16.64
CA TYR A 390 -7.18 -5.07 -16.00
C TYR A 390 -6.80 -4.34 -14.71
N ARG A 391 -7.27 -3.11 -14.61
CA ARG A 391 -7.28 -2.33 -13.37
C ARG A 391 -8.69 -2.34 -12.82
N VAL A 392 -8.93 -3.15 -11.80
CA VAL A 392 -10.25 -3.32 -11.18
C VAL A 392 -10.38 -2.37 -10.00
N PRO A 393 -11.19 -1.30 -10.09
CA PRO A 393 -11.45 -0.41 -8.98
C PRO A 393 -12.21 -1.14 -7.86
N LEU A 394 -11.80 -0.92 -6.62
CA LEU A 394 -12.50 -1.36 -5.41
C LEU A 394 -13.01 -0.14 -4.65
N ILE A 395 -14.27 -0.20 -4.25
CA ILE A 395 -14.92 0.77 -3.37
C ILE A 395 -15.15 0.08 -2.03
N VAL A 396 -14.62 0.68 -0.96
CA VAL A 396 -14.79 0.24 0.42
C VAL A 396 -15.59 1.29 1.15
N ARG A 397 -16.76 0.93 1.68
CA ARG A 397 -17.65 1.86 2.39
C ARG A 397 -17.69 1.55 3.87
N SER A 398 -17.47 2.57 4.69
CA SER A 398 -17.90 2.59 6.10
C SER A 398 -19.30 3.17 6.16
N ALA A 399 -20.16 2.60 7.01
CA ALA A 399 -21.49 3.17 7.26
C ALA A 399 -21.44 4.57 7.90
N GLU A 400 -20.30 4.95 8.48
CA GLU A 400 -20.17 6.13 9.33
C GLU A 400 -19.30 7.23 8.72
N THR A 401 -18.23 6.88 8.01
CA THR A 401 -17.24 7.84 7.49
C THR A 401 -17.16 7.92 5.95
N GLY A 402 -17.97 7.13 5.24
CA GLY A 402 -18.07 7.18 3.79
C GLY A 402 -17.13 6.20 3.08
N ASP A 403 -16.72 6.57 1.86
CA ASP A 403 -16.09 5.68 0.90
C ASP A 403 -14.57 5.91 0.83
N SER A 404 -13.82 4.83 0.69
CA SER A 404 -12.42 4.83 0.27
C SER A 404 -12.26 3.94 -0.96
N GLN A 405 -11.22 4.19 -1.75
CA GLN A 405 -10.99 3.51 -3.02
C GLN A 405 -9.57 2.96 -3.09
N THR A 406 -9.44 1.77 -3.64
CA THR A 406 -8.16 1.14 -4.01
C THR A 406 -8.35 0.40 -5.33
N CYS A 407 -7.29 -0.16 -5.90
CA CYS A 407 -7.38 -0.87 -7.16
C CYS A 407 -6.63 -2.20 -7.10
N VAL A 408 -7.18 -3.18 -7.79
CA VAL A 408 -6.52 -4.45 -8.05
C VAL A 408 -5.99 -4.42 -9.47
N ALA A 409 -4.74 -4.81 -9.66
CA ALA A 409 -4.13 -5.07 -10.95
C ALA A 409 -4.16 -6.59 -11.21
N LEU A 410 -4.74 -6.97 -12.35
CA LEU A 410 -4.89 -8.34 -12.82
C LEU A 410 -4.42 -8.44 -14.27
N LEU A 411 -3.83 -9.57 -14.63
CA LEU A 411 -3.71 -10.01 -16.02
C LEU A 411 -4.70 -11.12 -16.26
N THR A 412 -5.16 -11.21 -17.48
CA THR A 412 -5.92 -12.38 -17.92
C THR A 412 -5.07 -13.20 -18.86
N VAL A 413 -5.04 -14.49 -18.59
CA VAL A 413 -4.40 -15.43 -19.51
C VAL A 413 -5.29 -15.60 -20.74
N PRO A 414 -4.71 -15.74 -21.95
CA PRO A 414 -5.44 -16.28 -23.08
C PRO A 414 -6.04 -17.65 -22.72
N SER A 415 -7.27 -17.89 -23.18
CA SER A 415 -7.98 -19.15 -22.96
C SER A 415 -7.36 -20.36 -23.66
#